data_AF-A0A1H0K1D5-F1
#
_entry.id   AF-A0A1H0K1D5-F1
#
_cell.length_a   1.000
_cell.length_b   1.000
_cell.length_c   1.000
_cell.angle_alpha   90.00
_cell.angle_beta   90.00
_cell.angle_gamma   90.00
#
_symmetry.space_group_name_H-M   'P 1'
#
loop_
_entity.id
_entity.type
_entity.pdbx_description
1 polymer ?
#
loop_
_entity_poly.entity_id
_entity_poly.type
_entity_poly.pdbx_seq_one_letter_code
_entity_poly.pdbx_strand_id
1 'polypeptide(L)'
;MRRTHLMIYFQSGVVRSRLLTEAMRWGWTLYAFCRYGAAFVLVLYGFAKLNGSQFAVLSSELDKPMGDVSGFWLTWHYFGFSPIFGTLVALVQITLGVLLCWRKTTLVAACGGLGVLATITLIDLTHGVDATGTVMAAATTALPGFRRGPASC
;
A
#
# COMPACT_ATOMS: atom_id res chain seq x y z
N MET A 1 -7.42 -49.64 -29.24
CA MET A 1 -6.37 -48.71 -28.73
C MET A 1 -6.74 -47.22 -28.72
N ARG A 2 -7.88 -46.75 -29.31
CA ARG A 2 -8.21 -45.30 -29.39
C ARG A 2 -8.82 -44.65 -28.14
N ARG A 3 -9.32 -45.45 -27.18
CA ARG A 3 -10.04 -44.97 -25.98
C ARG A 3 -9.11 -44.35 -24.92
N THR A 4 -7.88 -44.82 -24.81
CA THR A 4 -6.91 -44.34 -23.80
C THR A 4 -6.39 -42.94 -24.10
N HIS A 5 -6.14 -42.61 -25.37
CA HIS A 5 -5.70 -41.27 -25.77
C HIS A 5 -6.74 -40.16 -25.49
N LEU A 6 -8.04 -40.47 -25.65
CA LEU A 6 -9.11 -39.50 -25.40
C LEU A 6 -9.27 -39.21 -23.89
N MET A 7 -9.08 -40.22 -23.04
CA MET A 7 -9.11 -40.05 -21.58
C MET A 7 -7.94 -39.20 -21.06
N ILE A 8 -6.75 -39.37 -21.62
CA ILE A 8 -5.57 -38.56 -21.24
C ILE A 8 -5.78 -37.09 -21.61
N TYR A 9 -6.35 -36.80 -22.79
CA TYR A 9 -6.67 -35.43 -23.22
C TYR A 9 -7.78 -34.79 -22.38
N PHE A 10 -8.78 -35.59 -21.99
CA PHE A 10 -9.86 -35.13 -21.13
C PHE A 10 -9.37 -34.85 -19.71
N GLN A 11 -8.56 -35.75 -19.13
CA GLN A 11 -7.96 -35.54 -17.81
C GLN A 11 -7.00 -34.36 -17.80
N SER A 12 -6.18 -34.17 -18.83
CA SER A 12 -5.27 -33.01 -18.91
C SER A 12 -6.04 -31.68 -19.03
N GLY A 13 -7.18 -31.65 -19.74
CA GLY A 13 -8.08 -30.50 -19.79
C GLY A 13 -8.73 -30.17 -18.43
N VAL A 14 -9.18 -31.19 -17.69
CA VAL A 14 -9.78 -31.03 -16.35
C VAL A 14 -8.76 -30.62 -15.29
N VAL A 15 -7.54 -31.15 -15.35
CA VAL A 15 -6.46 -30.74 -14.43
C VAL A 15 -6.04 -29.30 -14.73
N ARG A 16 -5.87 -28.94 -16.00
CA ARG A 16 -5.55 -27.56 -16.41
C ARG A 16 -6.65 -26.57 -16.02
N SER A 17 -7.93 -26.91 -16.16
CA SER A 17 -9.03 -26.02 -15.75
C SER A 17 -9.06 -25.82 -14.23
N ARG A 18 -8.80 -26.87 -13.44
CA ARG A 18 -8.66 -26.75 -11.98
C ARG A 18 -7.48 -25.85 -11.62
N LEU A 19 -6.29 -26.06 -12.19
CA LEU A 19 -5.11 -25.24 -11.91
C LEU A 19 -5.33 -23.75 -12.24
N LEU A 20 -5.99 -23.44 -13.36
CA LEU A 20 -6.34 -22.05 -13.71
C LEU A 20 -7.35 -21.44 -12.73
N THR A 21 -8.30 -22.24 -12.23
CA THR A 21 -9.31 -21.78 -11.25
C THR A 21 -8.67 -21.52 -9.89
N GLU A 22 -7.77 -22.40 -9.45
CA GLU A 22 -6.99 -22.21 -8.23
C GLU A 22 -6.08 -20.97 -8.36
N ALA A 23 -5.30 -20.85 -9.43
CA ALA A 23 -4.43 -19.70 -9.67
C ALA A 23 -5.20 -18.37 -9.69
N MET A 24 -6.38 -18.36 -10.35
CA MET A 24 -7.29 -17.21 -10.33
C MET A 24 -7.74 -16.89 -8.91
N ARG A 25 -8.20 -17.89 -8.13
CA ARG A 25 -8.64 -17.75 -6.74
C ARG A 25 -7.53 -17.16 -5.85
N TRP A 26 -6.32 -17.69 -5.93
CA TRP A 26 -5.16 -17.16 -5.19
C TRP A 26 -4.84 -15.71 -5.59
N GLY A 27 -4.93 -15.37 -6.88
CA GLY A 27 -4.76 -13.99 -7.35
C GLY A 27 -5.78 -13.03 -6.75
N TRP A 28 -7.06 -13.42 -6.69
CA TRP A 28 -8.11 -12.62 -6.04
C TRP A 28 -7.88 -12.45 -4.54
N THR A 29 -7.47 -13.51 -3.84
CA THR A 29 -7.20 -13.45 -2.40
C THR A 29 -5.99 -12.56 -2.10
N LEU A 30 -4.91 -12.68 -2.86
CA LEU A 30 -3.74 -11.83 -2.73
C LEU A 30 -4.06 -10.36 -2.99
N TYR A 31 -4.82 -10.07 -4.05
CA TYR A 31 -5.29 -8.72 -4.34
C TYR A 31 -6.10 -8.12 -3.19
N ALA A 32 -7.05 -8.88 -2.64
CA ALA A 32 -7.86 -8.43 -1.51
C ALA A 32 -6.99 -8.18 -0.27
N PHE A 33 -6.05 -9.08 0.03
CA PHE A 33 -5.12 -8.94 1.14
C PHE A 33 -4.25 -7.68 1.01
N CYS A 34 -3.61 -7.47 -0.14
CA CYS A 34 -2.79 -6.29 -0.40
C CYS A 34 -3.62 -5.00 -0.32
N ARG A 35 -4.84 -5.01 -0.86
CA ARG A 35 -5.74 -3.85 -0.84
C ARG A 35 -6.14 -3.44 0.58
N TYR A 36 -6.64 -4.39 1.37
CA TYR A 36 -7.07 -4.10 2.74
C TYR A 36 -5.87 -3.87 3.67
N GLY A 37 -4.73 -4.53 3.42
CA GLY A 37 -3.47 -4.25 4.10
C GLY A 37 -2.98 -2.83 3.84
N ALA A 38 -2.97 -2.38 2.58
CA ALA A 38 -2.60 -1.00 2.23
C ALA A 38 -3.56 0.03 2.84
N ALA A 39 -4.87 -0.24 2.81
CA ALA A 39 -5.87 0.60 3.47
C ALA A 39 -5.61 0.71 4.98
N PHE A 40 -5.35 -0.42 5.64
CA PHE A 40 -5.05 -0.46 7.06
C PHE A 40 -3.79 0.32 7.41
N VAL A 41 -2.70 0.14 6.67
CA VAL A 41 -1.44 0.87 6.88
C VAL A 41 -1.63 2.38 6.69
N LEU A 42 -2.31 2.82 5.62
CA LEU A 42 -2.57 4.25 5.40
C LEU A 42 -3.37 4.88 6.54
N VAL A 43 -4.40 4.18 7.02
CA VAL A 43 -5.22 4.66 8.13
C VAL A 43 -4.43 4.68 9.44
N LEU A 44 -3.69 3.61 9.75
CA LEU A 44 -2.86 3.50 10.96
C LEU A 44 -1.80 4.61 11.03
N TYR A 45 -1.04 4.80 9.95
CA TYR A 45 -0.01 5.84 9.87
C TYR A 45 -0.61 7.25 9.88
N GLY A 46 -1.79 7.45 9.28
CA GLY A 46 -2.52 8.70 9.38
C GLY A 46 -2.93 9.02 10.82
N PHE A 47 -3.50 8.05 11.54
CA PHE A 47 -3.82 8.24 12.96
C PHE A 47 -2.59 8.47 13.83
N ALA A 48 -1.46 7.80 13.54
CA ALA A 48 -0.20 8.03 14.24
C ALA A 48 0.29 9.48 14.11
N LYS A 49 0.06 10.11 12.95
CA LYS A 49 0.33 11.55 12.71
C LYS A 49 -0.64 12.46 13.47
N LEU A 50 -1.93 12.13 13.51
CA LEU A 50 -2.93 12.91 14.27
C LEU A 50 -2.64 12.92 15.77
N ASN A 51 -2.21 11.80 16.33
CA ASN A 51 -1.87 11.68 17.76
C ASN A 51 -0.52 12.33 18.11
N GLY A 52 0.17 12.97 17.15
CA GLY A 52 1.48 13.59 17.37
C GLY A 52 2.63 12.58 17.58
N SER A 53 2.35 11.28 17.54
CA SER A 53 3.38 10.24 17.77
C SER A 53 4.43 10.17 16.66
N GLN A 54 4.09 10.63 15.46
CA GLN A 54 4.92 10.42 14.25
C GLN A 54 5.79 11.62 13.85
N PHE A 55 5.81 12.72 14.61
CA PHE A 55 6.68 13.89 14.37
C PHE A 55 7.27 14.50 15.65
N ALA A 56 7.35 13.70 16.73
CA ALA A 56 8.00 14.12 17.95
C ALA A 56 9.53 14.08 17.77
N VAL A 57 10.20 15.16 18.14
CA VAL A 57 11.66 15.25 18.12
C VAL A 57 12.19 15.05 19.53
N LEU A 58 13.29 14.31 19.66
CA LEU A 58 13.94 14.07 20.94
C LEU A 58 14.64 15.36 21.43
N SER A 59 14.54 15.67 22.73
CA SER A 59 15.12 16.89 23.30
C SER A 59 16.63 17.00 23.04
N SER A 60 17.35 15.87 23.07
CA SER A 60 18.78 15.80 22.78
C SER A 60 19.17 16.18 21.35
N GLU A 61 18.22 16.17 20.41
CA GLU A 61 18.45 16.60 19.02
C GLU A 61 18.19 18.09 18.86
N LEU A 62 17.36 18.71 19.71
CA LEU A 62 17.13 20.16 19.71
C LEU A 62 18.35 20.94 20.25
N ASP A 63 19.13 20.32 21.13
CA ASP A 63 20.32 20.94 21.74
C ASP A 63 21.54 20.94 20.79
N LYS A 64 21.47 20.23 19.66
CA LYS A 64 22.55 20.18 18.68
C LYS A 64 22.54 21.44 17.79
N PRO A 65 23.72 21.96 17.39
CA PRO A 65 23.76 22.96 16.35
C PRO A 65 23.18 22.38 15.05
N MET A 66 22.44 23.20 14.30
CA MET A 66 21.71 22.77 13.09
C MET A 66 22.54 21.98 12.07
N GLY A 67 23.84 22.27 11.97
CA GLY A 67 24.76 21.57 11.07
C GLY A 67 25.03 20.10 11.44
N ASP A 68 24.77 19.71 12.70
CA ASP A 68 25.04 18.37 13.24
C ASP A 68 23.76 17.53 13.40
N VAL A 69 22.58 18.09 13.08
CA VAL A 69 21.30 17.38 13.13
C VAL A 69 21.18 16.47 11.90
N SER A 70 20.79 15.21 12.11
CA SER A 70 20.62 14.28 10.99
C SER A 70 19.44 14.67 10.09
N GLY A 71 19.49 14.30 8.82
CA GLY A 71 18.40 14.56 7.86
C GLY A 71 17.04 14.08 8.37
N PHE A 72 17.00 12.91 9.00
CA PHE A 72 15.82 12.36 9.66
C PHE A 72 15.22 13.32 10.70
N TRP A 73 16.02 13.77 11.68
CA TRP A 73 15.53 14.64 12.75
C TRP A 73 15.14 16.03 12.24
N LEU A 74 15.84 16.51 11.21
CA LEU A 74 15.50 17.77 10.54
C LEU A 74 14.13 17.67 9.86
N THR A 75 13.85 16.57 9.15
CA THR A 75 12.54 16.31 8.54
C THR A 75 11.46 16.17 9.62
N TRP A 76 11.70 15.39 10.68
CA TRP A 76 10.75 15.22 11.78
C TRP A 76 10.42 16.57 12.44
N HIS A 77 11.43 17.43 12.64
CA HIS A 77 11.23 18.77 13.17
C HIS A 77 10.41 19.65 12.22
N TYR A 78 10.73 19.65 10.93
CA TYR A 78 10.01 20.44 9.92
C TYR A 78 8.53 20.05 9.84
N PHE A 79 8.24 18.74 9.74
CA PHE A 79 6.85 18.25 9.71
C PHE A 79 6.12 18.44 11.04
N GLY A 80 6.85 18.43 12.16
CA GLY A 80 6.32 18.67 13.50
C GLY A 80 6.08 20.15 13.85
N PHE A 81 6.71 21.08 13.13
CA PHE A 81 6.61 22.52 13.40
C PHE A 81 5.17 23.06 13.25
N SER A 82 4.44 22.60 12.24
CA SER A 82 3.06 23.03 11.98
C SER A 82 2.07 21.88 12.22
N PRO A 83 1.30 21.91 13.32
CA PRO A 83 0.27 20.91 13.62
C PRO A 83 -0.80 20.82 12.52
N ILE A 84 -1.10 21.95 11.87
CA ILE A 84 -2.07 22.02 10.77
C ILE A 84 -1.56 21.21 9.58
N PHE A 85 -0.29 21.37 9.22
CA PHE A 85 0.30 20.65 8.10
C PHE A 85 0.31 19.14 8.34
N GLY A 86 0.78 18.70 9.51
CA GLY A 86 0.74 17.28 9.91
C GLY A 86 -0.67 16.70 9.89
N THR A 87 -1.66 17.47 10.36
CA THR A 87 -3.08 17.09 10.34
C THR A 87 -3.63 16.94 8.93
N LEU A 88 -3.31 17.86 8.01
CA LEU A 88 -3.73 17.76 6.62
C LEU A 88 -3.16 16.52 5.93
N VAL A 89 -1.87 16.25 6.11
CA VAL A 89 -1.23 15.03 5.57
C VAL A 89 -1.91 13.77 6.13
N ALA A 90 -2.20 13.75 7.44
CA ALA A 90 -2.88 12.65 8.09
C ALA A 90 -4.30 12.42 7.55
N LEU A 91 -5.09 13.49 7.40
CA LEU A 91 -6.44 13.43 6.86
C LEU A 91 -6.46 12.91 5.42
N VAL A 92 -5.50 13.34 4.59
CA VAL A 92 -5.34 12.82 3.22
C VAL A 92 -5.03 11.33 3.23
N GLN A 93 -4.10 10.87 4.08
CA GLN A 93 -3.77 9.44 4.20
C GLN A 93 -4.97 8.59 4.66
N ILE A 94 -5.67 9.03 5.70
CA ILE A 94 -6.86 8.34 6.21
C ILE A 94 -7.93 8.30 5.14
N THR A 95 -8.20 9.43 4.47
CA THR A 95 -9.19 9.52 3.40
C THR A 95 -8.87 8.53 2.27
N LEU A 96 -7.62 8.50 1.79
CA LEU A 96 -7.20 7.56 0.75
C LEU A 96 -7.31 6.09 1.20
N GLY A 97 -6.92 5.77 2.43
CA GLY A 97 -7.06 4.42 2.99
C GLY A 97 -8.54 3.99 3.12
N VAL A 98 -9.40 4.92 3.55
CA VAL A 98 -10.85 4.70 3.65
C VAL A 98 -11.47 4.54 2.26
N LEU A 99 -11.10 5.37 1.28
CA LEU A 99 -11.56 5.21 -0.11
C LEU A 99 -11.07 3.90 -0.77
N LEU A 100 -9.93 3.34 -0.34
CA LEU A 100 -9.45 2.03 -0.77
C LEU A 100 -10.39 0.89 -0.32
N CYS A 101 -11.26 1.07 0.67
CA CYS A 101 -12.23 0.05 1.07
C CYS A 101 -13.42 -0.07 0.08
N TRP A 102 -13.77 0.99 -0.66
CA TRP A 102 -14.88 0.94 -1.62
C TRP A 102 -14.44 0.56 -3.03
N ARG A 103 -15.16 -0.39 -3.64
CA ARG A 103 -14.85 -0.92 -4.98
C ARG A 103 -14.87 0.17 -6.06
N LYS A 104 -15.77 1.16 -5.95
CA LYS A 104 -15.95 2.24 -6.93
C LYS A 104 -14.81 3.28 -6.89
N THR A 105 -14.22 3.52 -5.73
CA THR A 105 -13.19 4.56 -5.52
C THR A 105 -11.77 4.01 -5.55
N THR A 106 -11.60 2.69 -5.69
CA THR A 106 -10.30 2.01 -5.66
C THR A 106 -9.23 2.66 -6.54
N LEU A 107 -9.59 3.01 -7.79
CA LEU A 107 -8.61 3.52 -8.74
C LEU A 107 -8.13 4.92 -8.36
N VAL A 108 -9.05 5.79 -7.96
CA VAL A 108 -8.74 7.14 -7.45
C VAL A 108 -7.88 7.05 -6.20
N ALA A 109 -8.27 6.19 -5.26
CA ALA A 109 -7.56 5.99 -4.01
C ALA A 109 -6.15 5.41 -4.22
N ALA A 110 -6.00 4.46 -5.15
CA ALA A 110 -4.71 3.86 -5.48
C ALA A 110 -3.77 4.88 -6.15
N CYS A 111 -4.27 5.66 -7.13
CA CYS A 111 -3.47 6.71 -7.78
C CYS A 111 -3.08 7.83 -6.80
N GLY A 112 -4.02 8.31 -5.98
CA GLY A 112 -3.73 9.31 -4.95
C GLY A 112 -2.80 8.79 -3.87
N GLY A 113 -3.00 7.55 -3.41
CA GLY A 113 -2.14 6.86 -2.45
C GLY A 113 -0.72 6.69 -2.98
N LEU A 114 -0.55 6.34 -4.26
CA LEU A 114 0.75 6.30 -4.91
C LEU A 114 1.44 7.66 -4.89
N GLY A 115 0.74 8.75 -5.23
CA GLY A 115 1.32 10.09 -5.19
C GLY A 115 1.85 10.44 -3.79
N VAL A 116 1.02 10.24 -2.77
CA VAL A 116 1.39 10.50 -1.37
C VAL A 116 2.56 9.64 -0.92
N LEU A 117 2.51 8.33 -1.17
CA LEU A 117 3.57 7.41 -0.77
C LEU A 117 4.86 7.61 -1.55
N ALA A 118 4.78 8.00 -2.82
CA ALA A 118 5.96 8.35 -3.62
C ALA A 118 6.65 9.60 -3.06
N THR A 119 5.88 10.63 -2.68
CA THR A 119 6.44 11.83 -2.03
C THR A 119 7.10 11.48 -0.70
N ILE A 120 6.45 10.67 0.13
CA ILE A 120 7.01 10.23 1.42
C ILE A 120 8.30 9.43 1.19
N THR A 121 8.28 8.46 0.28
CA THR A 121 9.46 7.65 -0.06
C THR A 121 10.61 8.51 -0.59
N LEU A 122 10.31 9.54 -1.39
CA LEU A 122 11.34 10.45 -1.90
C LEU A 122 11.97 11.25 -0.76
N ILE A 123 11.16 11.75 0.17
CA ILE A 123 11.65 12.45 1.37
C ILE A 123 12.50 11.49 2.20
N ASP A 124 12.02 10.26 2.39
CA ASP A 124 12.68 9.25 3.19
C ASP A 124 14.06 8.90 2.60
N LEU A 125 14.14 8.61 1.31
CA LEU A 125 15.41 8.32 0.62
C LEU A 125 16.38 9.50 0.62
N THR A 126 15.88 10.73 0.45
CA THR A 126 16.73 11.93 0.43
C THR A 126 17.24 12.32 1.81
N HIS A 127 16.51 11.98 2.88
CA HIS A 127 16.84 12.33 4.26
C HIS A 127 17.34 11.14 5.10
N GLY A 128 17.53 9.96 4.50
CA GLY A 128 18.07 8.76 5.15
C GLY A 128 17.10 8.04 6.08
N VAL A 129 15.80 8.16 5.82
CA VAL A 129 14.71 7.51 6.55
C VAL A 129 14.33 6.19 5.87
N ASP A 130 14.04 5.15 6.66
CA ASP A 130 13.80 3.79 6.17
C ASP A 130 12.57 3.68 5.24
N ALA A 131 12.71 2.94 4.13
CA ALA A 131 11.78 2.93 2.99
C ALA A 131 10.77 1.74 3.02
N THR A 132 10.28 1.36 4.19
CA THR A 132 9.48 0.13 4.36
C THR A 132 8.09 0.18 3.69
N GLY A 133 7.51 1.38 3.48
CA GLY A 133 6.12 1.54 3.04
C GLY A 133 5.84 1.30 1.54
N THR A 134 6.87 1.38 0.69
CA THR A 134 6.73 1.50 -0.78
C THR A 134 6.34 0.18 -1.46
N VAL A 135 6.68 -0.97 -0.85
CA VAL A 135 6.49 -2.31 -1.43
C VAL A 135 5.01 -2.68 -1.57
N MET A 136 4.17 -2.31 -0.60
CA MET A 136 2.75 -2.70 -0.60
C MET A 136 1.92 -1.90 -1.59
N ALA A 137 2.27 -0.63 -1.82
CA ALA A 137 1.56 0.22 -2.77
C ALA A 137 1.79 -0.21 -4.23
N ALA A 138 3.03 -0.59 -4.56
CA ALA A 138 3.37 -1.14 -5.87
C ALA A 138 2.61 -2.45 -6.16
N ALA A 139 2.46 -3.31 -5.15
CA ALA A 139 1.71 -4.56 -5.28
C ALA A 139 0.23 -4.34 -5.60
N THR A 140 -0.41 -3.31 -5.00
CA THR A 140 -1.82 -2.98 -5.30
C THR A 140 -2.04 -2.41 -6.70
N THR A 141 -1.05 -1.72 -7.29
CA THR A 141 -1.17 -1.06 -8.60
C THR A 141 -0.66 -1.88 -9.78
N ALA A 142 0.00 -3.01 -9.54
CA ALA A 142 0.31 -4.01 -10.57
C ALA A 142 -0.90 -4.94 -10.87
N LEU A 143 -1.88 -5.00 -9.96
CA LEU A 143 -3.11 -5.79 -10.10
C LEU A 143 -4.39 -5.09 -10.66
N PRO A 144 -4.38 -3.94 -11.38
CA PRO A 144 -5.59 -3.38 -11.99
C PRO A 144 -6.18 -4.28 -13.09
N GLY A 145 -5.39 -5.24 -13.58
CA GLY A 145 -5.74 -6.09 -14.73
C GLY A 145 -6.72 -7.23 -14.44
N PHE A 146 -7.06 -7.52 -13.19
CA PHE A 146 -7.99 -8.60 -12.87
C PHE A 146 -9.46 -8.14 -13.00
N ARG A 147 -9.86 -7.87 -14.25
CA ARG A 147 -11.24 -7.63 -14.65
C ARG A 147 -12.11 -8.83 -14.26
N ARG A 148 -13.23 -8.52 -13.59
CA ARG A 148 -14.42 -9.36 -13.32
C ARG A 148 -14.21 -10.86 -13.61
N GLY A 149 -13.89 -11.63 -12.57
CA GLY A 149 -14.24 -13.04 -12.55
C GLY A 149 -15.76 -13.17 -12.73
N PRO A 150 -16.24 -14.22 -13.43
CA PRO A 150 -17.63 -14.33 -13.83
C PRO A 150 -18.53 -14.19 -12.61
N ALA A 151 -19.57 -13.36 -12.75
CA ALA A 151 -20.69 -13.35 -11.83
C ALA A 151 -21.11 -14.81 -11.62
N SER A 152 -21.00 -15.27 -10.38
CA SER A 152 -21.65 -16.51 -9.97
C SER A 152 -23.14 -16.23 -10.06
N CYS A 153 -23.80 -17.01 -10.92
CA CYS A 153 -25.23 -17.16 -11.21
C CYS A 153 -26.21 -16.15 -10.60
#